data_AF-A0A938JBW8-F1
#
_entry.id   AF-A0A938JBW8-F1
#
_cell.length_a   1.000
_cell.length_b   1.000
_cell.length_c   1.000
_cell.angle_alpha   90.00
_cell.angle_beta   90.00
_cell.angle_gamma   90.00
#
_symmetry.space_group_name_H-M   'P 1'
#
loop_
_entity.id
_entity.type
_entity.pdbx_description
1 polymer ?
#
loop_
_entity_poly.entity_id
_entity_poly.type
_entity_poly.pdbx_seq_one_letter_code
_entity_poly.pdbx_strand_id
1 'polypeptide(L)'
;MPAAPRGRDGGPDGAAAAHQVGHPVRLPAAGDAVVSDALLQVNSPTWGAPDQAAADRLEAALGAGVVERRVEHRGELTLDVPVERLPDVCRHLRDHEGYDLLSSVTGVDYLGYEGEVAGYWGGGADGRDLNRSASAGKRAVPEAPGPKRFGVSVALAKVLTVTDGDHRRLRVRVWVDEGEAVPTLTGVYPSADFHEREAWDMLGIEFAGHPNLRRILMPEDWGGHPQRKDYPLGGEPVQFSDEV
;
A
#
# COMPACT_ATOMS: atom_id res chain seq x y z
N MET A 1 -50.47 21.97 -33.62
CA MET A 1 -50.99 20.58 -33.70
C MET A 1 -50.00 19.66 -33.01
N PRO A 2 -50.36 19.03 -31.89
CA PRO A 2 -49.43 18.29 -31.04
C PRO A 2 -49.15 16.89 -31.61
N ALA A 3 -47.87 16.49 -31.61
CA ALA A 3 -47.41 15.18 -32.05
C ALA A 3 -47.58 14.15 -30.93
N ALA A 4 -48.10 12.97 -31.30
CA ALA A 4 -48.42 11.87 -30.40
C ALA A 4 -47.17 11.18 -29.80
N PRO A 5 -47.27 10.63 -28.57
CA PRO A 5 -46.17 9.90 -27.94
C PRO A 5 -45.96 8.53 -28.58
N ARG A 6 -44.72 8.20 -28.96
CA ARG A 6 -44.34 6.87 -29.45
C ARG A 6 -44.21 5.90 -28.28
N GLY A 7 -44.83 4.73 -28.44
CA GLY A 7 -44.85 3.64 -27.46
C GLY A 7 -43.46 3.06 -27.18
N ARG A 8 -43.29 2.60 -25.94
CA ARG A 8 -42.18 1.73 -25.50
C ARG A 8 -42.44 0.33 -26.07
N ASP A 9 -41.62 -0.07 -27.04
CA ASP A 9 -41.52 -1.47 -27.43
C ASP A 9 -40.68 -2.23 -26.40
N GLY A 10 -41.25 -3.32 -25.89
CA GLY A 10 -40.61 -4.23 -24.96
C GLY A 10 -39.52 -5.05 -25.65
N GLY A 11 -38.30 -4.94 -25.13
CA GLY A 11 -37.21 -5.89 -25.36
C GLY A 11 -37.22 -6.99 -24.29
N PRO A 12 -36.76 -8.21 -24.62
CA PRO A 12 -37.06 -9.42 -23.86
C PRO A 12 -36.29 -9.52 -22.53
N ASP A 13 -36.89 -10.27 -21.60
CA ASP A 13 -36.36 -10.69 -20.30
C ASP A 13 -34.91 -11.18 -20.38
N GLY A 14 -33.97 -10.27 -20.12
CA GLY A 14 -32.59 -10.60 -19.78
C GLY A 14 -32.48 -10.72 -18.27
N ALA A 15 -32.61 -11.94 -17.75
CA ALA A 15 -32.26 -12.24 -16.37
C ALA A 15 -30.80 -11.81 -16.13
N ALA A 16 -30.63 -10.69 -15.41
CA ALA A 16 -29.32 -10.27 -14.94
C ALA A 16 -28.81 -11.32 -13.97
N ALA A 17 -27.93 -12.20 -14.45
CA ALA A 17 -27.18 -13.10 -13.61
C ALA A 17 -26.33 -12.24 -12.66
N ALA A 18 -26.81 -12.09 -11.42
CA ALA A 18 -26.04 -11.52 -10.33
C ALA A 18 -24.75 -12.33 -10.20
N HIS A 19 -23.62 -11.72 -10.54
CA HIS A 19 -22.31 -12.32 -10.31
C HIS A 19 -22.07 -12.30 -8.80
N GLN A 20 -22.49 -13.38 -8.12
CA GLN A 20 -22.19 -13.60 -6.71
C GLN A 20 -20.69 -13.88 -6.57
N VAL A 21 -19.88 -12.84 -6.48
CA VAL A 21 -18.52 -12.93 -5.91
C VAL A 21 -18.64 -12.62 -4.43
N GLY A 22 -19.32 -13.48 -3.69
CA GLY A 22 -19.38 -13.43 -2.24
C GLY A 22 -18.39 -14.41 -1.65
N HIS A 23 -17.17 -13.97 -1.32
CA HIS A 23 -16.39 -14.68 -0.31
C HIS A 23 -17.04 -14.40 1.05
N PRO A 24 -17.52 -15.41 1.79
CA PRO A 24 -18.19 -15.17 3.05
C PRO A 24 -17.14 -14.70 4.08
N VAL A 25 -17.05 -13.38 4.26
CA VAL A 25 -16.44 -12.80 5.46
C VAL A 25 -17.35 -13.20 6.63
N ARG A 26 -16.88 -14.09 7.49
CA ARG A 26 -17.62 -14.53 8.66
C ARG A 26 -17.61 -13.39 9.68
N LEU A 27 -18.65 -12.57 9.67
CA LEU A 27 -18.87 -11.57 10.72
C LEU A 27 -19.28 -12.28 12.02
N PRO A 28 -18.77 -11.85 13.18
CA PRO A 28 -19.29 -12.29 14.47
C PRO A 28 -20.76 -11.87 14.61
N ALA A 29 -21.54 -12.64 15.38
CA ALA A 29 -22.94 -12.32 15.63
C ALA A 29 -23.05 -10.98 16.37
N ALA A 30 -24.08 -10.19 16.03
CA ALA A 30 -24.27 -8.80 16.49
C ALA A 30 -24.40 -8.62 18.02
N GLY A 31 -24.38 -9.69 18.82
CA GLY A 31 -24.42 -9.68 20.28
C GLY A 31 -23.09 -9.98 20.98
N ASP A 32 -22.08 -10.46 20.25
CA ASP A 32 -20.80 -10.93 20.84
C ASP A 32 -19.67 -9.89 20.71
N ALA A 33 -19.92 -8.75 20.07
CA ALA A 33 -18.94 -7.69 19.86
C ALA A 33 -18.72 -6.89 21.17
N VAL A 34 -17.96 -7.47 22.09
CA VAL A 34 -17.30 -6.70 23.15
C VAL A 34 -16.17 -5.91 22.46
N VAL A 35 -16.38 -4.62 22.23
CA VAL A 35 -15.26 -3.75 21.87
C VAL A 35 -14.31 -3.78 23.06
N SER A 36 -13.15 -4.44 22.90
CA SER A 36 -12.22 -4.62 24.01
C SER A 36 -11.78 -3.26 24.55
N ASP A 37 -11.64 -3.14 25.88
CA ASP A 37 -11.10 -1.93 26.53
C ASP A 37 -9.72 -1.54 25.96
N ALA A 38 -8.99 -2.50 25.39
CA ALA A 38 -7.73 -2.30 24.70
C ALA A 38 -7.86 -1.42 23.43
N LEU A 39 -9.00 -1.41 22.75
CA LEU A 39 -9.24 -0.52 21.59
C LEU A 39 -9.46 0.94 21.98
N LEU A 40 -9.88 1.19 23.23
CA LEU A 40 -10.11 2.54 23.77
C LEU A 40 -8.83 3.19 24.32
N GLN A 41 -7.73 2.43 24.41
CA GLN A 41 -6.45 2.97 24.84
C GLN A 41 -5.71 3.64 23.68
N VAL A 42 -5.34 4.91 23.88
CA VAL A 42 -4.52 5.72 22.95
C VAL A 42 -3.16 5.04 22.63
N ASN A 43 -2.72 4.10 23.48
CA ASN A 43 -1.54 3.26 23.32
C ASN A 43 -1.91 1.77 23.47
N SER A 44 -2.85 1.30 22.65
CA SER A 44 -3.24 -0.11 22.66
C SER A 44 -2.01 -1.02 22.49
N PRO A 45 -1.80 -2.03 23.36
CA PRO A 45 -0.57 -2.83 23.42
C PRO A 45 -0.31 -3.68 22.16
N THR A 46 -1.26 -3.75 21.22
CA THR A 46 -1.09 -4.42 19.93
C THR A 46 -0.48 -3.50 18.86
N TRP A 47 -0.46 -2.18 19.09
CA TRP A 47 0.29 -1.24 18.27
C TRP A 47 1.78 -1.38 18.56
N GLY A 48 2.52 -1.95 17.61
CA GLY A 48 3.96 -2.14 17.70
C GLY A 48 4.40 -3.55 18.14
N ALA A 49 3.51 -4.54 18.16
CA ALA A 49 3.88 -5.94 18.33
C ALA A 49 3.98 -6.64 16.95
N PRO A 50 5.19 -6.95 16.44
CA PRO A 50 5.36 -7.60 15.15
C PRO A 50 4.75 -9.02 15.17
N ASP A 51 3.99 -9.38 14.14
CA ASP A 51 3.34 -10.71 14.03
C ASP A 51 4.26 -11.75 13.39
N GLN A 52 5.33 -12.13 14.11
CA GLN A 52 6.26 -13.15 13.63
C GLN A 52 5.57 -14.51 13.44
N ALA A 53 4.57 -14.81 14.28
CA ALA A 53 3.85 -16.07 14.23
C ALA A 53 2.99 -16.21 12.96
N ALA A 54 2.36 -15.13 12.48
CA ALA A 54 1.67 -15.12 11.19
C ALA A 54 2.64 -15.35 10.03
N ALA A 55 3.84 -14.77 10.09
CA ALA A 55 4.88 -15.01 9.08
C ALA A 55 5.37 -16.47 9.09
N ASP A 56 5.52 -17.08 10.26
CA ASP A 56 5.89 -18.51 10.36
C ASP A 56 4.82 -19.43 9.77
N ARG A 57 3.54 -19.16 10.05
CA ARG A 57 2.42 -19.92 9.47
C ARG A 57 2.28 -19.72 7.96
N LEU A 58 2.52 -18.50 7.48
CA LEU A 58 2.59 -18.19 6.04
C LEU A 58 3.65 -19.04 5.34
N GLU A 59 4.88 -19.08 5.86
CA GLU A 59 5.97 -19.89 5.28
C GLU A 59 5.68 -21.39 5.36
N ALA A 60 5.07 -21.86 6.45
CA ALA A 60 4.65 -23.25 6.59
C ALA A 60 3.57 -23.63 5.55
N ALA A 61 2.67 -22.71 5.19
CA ALA A 61 1.59 -22.95 4.25
C ALA A 61 2.01 -22.82 2.78
N LEU A 62 2.81 -21.81 2.45
CA LEU A 62 3.17 -21.46 1.06
C LEU A 62 4.54 -21.96 0.61
N GLY A 63 5.27 -22.61 1.52
CA GLY A 63 6.59 -23.19 1.30
C GLY A 63 7.74 -22.26 1.71
N ALA A 64 8.88 -22.89 2.03
CA ALA A 64 10.11 -22.17 2.35
C ALA A 64 10.54 -21.28 1.17
N GLY A 65 10.97 -20.04 1.48
CA GLY A 65 11.41 -19.06 0.48
C GLY A 65 10.31 -18.16 -0.09
N VAL A 66 9.05 -18.28 0.38
CA VAL A 66 8.00 -17.30 0.05
C VAL A 66 8.27 -15.93 0.68
N VAL A 67 8.98 -15.89 1.81
CA VAL A 67 9.51 -14.67 2.42
C VAL A 67 11.02 -14.64 2.21
N GLU A 68 11.49 -13.70 1.41
CA GLU A 68 12.93 -13.52 1.12
C GLU A 68 13.64 -12.83 2.28
N ARG A 69 12.95 -11.89 2.93
CA ARG A 69 13.50 -11.13 4.06
C ARG A 69 12.40 -10.67 5.01
N ARG A 70 12.66 -10.81 6.31
CA ARG A 70 11.86 -10.18 7.37
C ARG A 70 12.59 -8.95 7.88
N VAL A 71 11.93 -7.81 7.89
CA VAL A 71 12.46 -6.56 8.45
C VAL A 71 11.56 -6.10 9.57
N GLU A 72 12.10 -6.08 10.78
CA GLU A 72 11.43 -5.53 11.96
C GLU A 72 12.02 -4.17 12.30
N HIS A 73 11.16 -3.16 12.41
CA HIS A 73 11.59 -1.83 12.87
C HIS A 73 10.47 -1.16 13.63
N ARG A 74 10.77 -0.72 14.87
CA ARG A 74 9.81 0.01 15.73
C ARG A 74 8.45 -0.70 15.87
N GLY A 75 8.48 -2.02 15.97
CA GLY A 75 7.27 -2.82 16.14
C GLY A 75 6.47 -3.09 14.87
N GLU A 76 6.96 -2.67 13.70
CA GLU A 76 6.39 -3.03 12.40
C GLU A 76 7.17 -4.19 11.79
N LEU A 77 6.46 -5.25 11.42
CA LEU A 77 7.00 -6.35 10.61
C LEU A 77 6.76 -6.08 9.13
N THR A 78 7.84 -6.14 8.34
CA THR A 78 7.79 -6.12 6.87
C THR A 78 8.29 -7.44 6.33
N LEU A 79 7.51 -8.05 5.43
CA LEU A 79 7.88 -9.26 4.69
C LEU A 79 8.23 -8.86 3.26
N ASP A 80 9.47 -9.01 2.86
CA ASP A 80 9.85 -8.95 1.44
C ASP A 80 9.54 -10.29 0.81
N VAL A 81 8.81 -10.28 -0.30
CA VAL A 81 8.37 -11.47 -1.02
C VAL A 81 8.63 -11.33 -2.52
N PRO A 82 8.73 -12.45 -3.27
CA PRO A 82 8.82 -12.40 -4.73
C PRO A 82 7.55 -11.77 -5.33
N VAL A 83 7.71 -10.98 -6.40
CA VAL A 83 6.62 -10.23 -7.06
C VAL A 83 5.47 -11.16 -7.46
N GLU A 84 5.78 -12.31 -8.03
CA GLU A 84 4.82 -13.32 -8.50
C GLU A 84 4.04 -13.99 -7.36
N ARG A 85 4.58 -13.98 -6.13
CA ARG A 85 3.93 -14.58 -4.95
C ARG A 85 3.04 -13.61 -4.20
N LEU A 86 3.04 -12.32 -4.54
CA LEU A 86 2.30 -11.28 -3.83
C LEU A 86 0.80 -11.61 -3.66
N PRO A 87 0.04 -12.02 -4.69
CA PRO A 87 -1.38 -12.33 -4.51
C PRO A 87 -1.63 -13.52 -3.58
N ASP A 88 -0.79 -14.55 -3.63
CA ASP A 88 -0.94 -15.74 -2.80
C ASP A 88 -0.63 -15.44 -1.34
N VAL A 89 0.43 -14.66 -1.10
CA VAL A 89 0.79 -14.17 0.23
C VAL A 89 -0.34 -13.32 0.83
N CYS A 90 -0.80 -12.31 0.09
CA CYS A 90 -1.88 -11.44 0.53
C CYS A 90 -3.19 -12.21 0.76
N ARG A 91 -3.50 -13.19 -0.09
CA ARG A 91 -4.69 -14.05 0.08
C ARG A 91 -4.60 -14.92 1.32
N HIS A 92 -3.44 -15.56 1.57
CA HIS A 92 -3.23 -16.33 2.81
C HIS A 92 -3.34 -15.45 4.05
N LEU A 93 -2.70 -14.28 4.04
CA LEU A 93 -2.77 -13.33 5.16
C LEU A 93 -4.21 -12.89 5.45
N ARG A 94 -5.02 -12.65 4.41
CA ARG A 94 -6.45 -12.31 4.52
C ARG A 94 -7.26 -13.48 5.07
N ASP A 95 -7.15 -14.64 4.45
CA ASP A 95 -8.09 -15.76 4.64
C ASP A 95 -7.76 -16.63 5.86
N HIS A 96 -6.50 -16.65 6.28
CA HIS A 96 -6.02 -17.54 7.34
C HIS A 96 -5.39 -16.81 8.54
N GLU A 97 -4.82 -15.62 8.34
CA GLU A 97 -4.14 -14.88 9.41
C GLU A 97 -4.94 -13.68 9.94
N GLY A 98 -6.09 -13.37 9.33
CA GLY A 98 -7.01 -12.32 9.76
C GLY A 98 -6.64 -10.91 9.34
N TYR A 99 -5.77 -10.72 8.34
CA TYR A 99 -5.45 -9.40 7.78
C TYR A 99 -6.54 -8.95 6.80
N ASP A 100 -7.70 -8.61 7.34
CA ASP A 100 -8.91 -8.29 6.58
C ASP A 100 -8.91 -6.88 5.96
N LEU A 101 -8.12 -5.95 6.50
CA LEU A 101 -8.01 -4.59 5.97
C LEU A 101 -6.71 -4.39 5.20
N LEU A 102 -6.83 -4.12 3.89
CA LEU A 102 -5.79 -3.44 3.14
C LEU A 102 -5.90 -1.93 3.39
N SER A 103 -4.89 -1.37 4.08
CA SER A 103 -4.82 0.04 4.42
C SER A 103 -4.20 0.89 3.31
N SER A 104 -3.20 0.36 2.60
CA SER A 104 -2.61 1.05 1.45
C SER A 104 -1.79 0.12 0.55
N VAL A 105 -1.68 0.48 -0.73
CA VAL A 105 -0.60 0.05 -1.63
C VAL A 105 0.19 1.30 -2.01
N THR A 106 1.50 1.29 -1.85
CA THR A 106 2.33 2.49 -2.05
C THR A 106 3.66 2.11 -2.67
N GLY A 107 4.02 2.77 -3.77
CA GLY A 107 5.34 2.64 -4.39
C GLY A 107 6.35 3.64 -3.84
N VAL A 108 7.62 3.28 -3.88
CA VAL A 108 8.76 4.16 -3.55
C VAL A 108 9.82 3.98 -4.64
N ASP A 109 10.25 5.10 -5.25
CA ASP A 109 11.38 5.14 -6.18
C ASP A 109 12.70 5.33 -5.39
N TYR A 110 13.55 4.32 -5.45
CA TYR A 110 14.87 4.25 -4.81
C TYR A 110 16.00 4.71 -5.75
N LEU A 111 15.69 5.24 -6.94
CA LEU A 111 16.72 5.84 -7.79
C LEU A 111 17.57 6.85 -7.01
N GLY A 112 18.90 6.64 -7.00
CA GLY A 112 19.86 7.49 -6.30
C GLY A 112 20.06 7.20 -4.80
N TYR A 113 19.49 6.11 -4.26
CA TYR A 113 19.70 5.70 -2.85
C TYR A 113 21.03 4.99 -2.57
N GLU A 114 21.97 5.00 -3.51
CA GLU A 114 23.29 4.37 -3.41
C GLU A 114 24.33 5.22 -2.62
N GLY A 115 23.95 6.42 -2.14
CA GLY A 115 24.82 7.36 -1.43
C GLY A 115 24.16 8.13 -0.29
N GLU A 116 24.90 9.03 0.37
CA GLU A 116 24.36 9.89 1.44
C GLU A 116 23.16 10.71 0.92
N VAL A 117 21.96 10.41 1.42
CA VAL A 117 20.77 11.21 1.11
C VAL A 117 20.81 12.48 1.97
N ALA A 118 20.65 13.65 1.34
CA ALA A 118 20.69 14.94 2.03
C ALA A 118 19.76 14.96 3.25
N GLY A 119 20.34 15.14 4.43
CA GLY A 119 19.60 15.60 5.61
C GLY A 119 19.38 17.11 5.51
N TYR A 120 18.28 17.60 6.11
CA TYR A 120 18.15 19.03 6.36
C TYR A 120 19.22 19.49 7.39
N TRP A 121 19.62 20.75 7.26
CA TRP A 121 20.67 21.47 8.00
C TRP A 121 20.87 21.06 9.48
N GLY A 122 22.13 21.01 9.95
CA GLY A 122 22.48 21.21 11.37
C GLY A 122 22.74 19.98 12.27
N GLY A 123 22.71 18.75 11.76
CA GLY A 123 23.05 17.53 12.53
C GLY A 123 24.42 16.94 12.22
N GLY A 124 25.02 16.25 13.20
CA GLY A 124 26.28 15.51 13.06
C GLY A 124 26.08 14.11 12.44
N ALA A 125 27.16 13.33 12.37
CA ALA A 125 27.12 11.95 11.87
C ALA A 125 26.20 11.01 12.68
N ASP A 126 25.92 11.37 13.94
CA ASP A 126 25.10 10.58 14.88
C ASP A 126 23.58 10.84 14.76
N GLY A 127 23.15 11.66 13.80
CA GLY A 127 21.73 11.92 13.57
C GLY A 127 21.21 13.23 14.20
N ARG A 128 19.91 13.26 14.52
CA ARG A 128 19.21 14.44 15.09
C ARG A 128 19.52 14.57 16.58
N ASP A 129 20.01 15.73 17.02
CA ASP A 129 20.13 16.10 18.43
C ASP A 129 18.90 16.91 18.87
N LEU A 130 18.00 16.27 19.65
CA LEU A 130 16.77 16.90 20.13
C LEU A 130 17.01 18.12 21.03
N ASN A 131 18.21 18.29 21.58
CA ASN A 131 18.56 19.41 22.46
C ASN A 131 19.07 20.64 21.70
N ARG A 132 19.29 20.54 20.39
CA ARG A 132 19.74 21.64 19.53
C ARG A 132 18.64 22.05 18.58
N SER A 133 18.14 23.28 18.74
CA SER A 133 17.13 23.85 17.86
C SER A 133 17.60 23.82 16.41
N ALA A 134 16.71 23.38 15.52
CA ALA A 134 16.98 23.16 14.09
C ALA A 134 18.04 22.10 13.75
N SER A 135 18.40 21.18 14.65
CA SER A 135 19.19 20.01 14.24
C SER A 135 18.32 18.97 13.53
N ALA A 136 18.74 18.57 12.34
CA ALA A 136 18.30 17.36 11.66
C ALA A 136 19.55 16.60 11.21
N GLY A 137 19.61 15.31 11.55
CA GLY A 137 20.76 14.46 11.24
C GLY A 137 20.86 14.10 9.76
N LYS A 138 22.07 13.72 9.32
CA LYS A 138 22.20 12.89 8.12
C LYS A 138 21.28 11.68 8.29
N ARG A 139 20.40 11.42 7.34
CA ARG A 139 19.67 10.15 7.32
C ARG A 139 20.71 9.10 6.96
N ALA A 140 21.07 8.24 7.91
CA ALA A 140 21.88 7.07 7.61
C ALA A 140 21.24 6.39 6.39
N VAL A 141 22.05 6.17 5.34
CA VAL A 141 21.61 5.37 4.20
C VAL A 141 21.21 4.02 4.78
N PRO A 142 20.04 3.46 4.39
CA PRO A 142 19.70 2.10 4.80
C PRO A 142 20.89 1.18 4.54
N GLU A 143 21.16 0.25 5.45
CA GLU A 143 22.34 -0.64 5.43
C GLU A 143 22.48 -1.42 4.09
N ALA A 144 21.39 -1.53 3.33
CA ALA A 144 21.41 -1.72 1.89
C ALA A 144 20.28 -0.90 1.24
N PRO A 145 20.52 -0.17 0.13
CA PRO A 145 19.43 0.29 -0.73
C PRO A 145 18.58 -0.89 -1.20
N GLY A 146 17.35 -0.62 -1.63
CA GLY A 146 16.51 -1.63 -2.23
C GLY A 146 17.21 -2.37 -3.36
N PRO A 147 17.02 -3.70 -3.52
CA PRO A 147 17.66 -4.47 -4.59
C PRO A 147 17.22 -4.07 -6.00
N LYS A 148 16.10 -3.33 -6.14
CA LYS A 148 15.53 -2.86 -7.41
C LYS A 148 15.10 -1.40 -7.31
N ARG A 149 14.84 -0.77 -8.46
CA ARG A 149 14.45 0.65 -8.53
C ARG A 149 13.23 0.98 -7.68
N PHE A 150 12.17 0.19 -7.77
CA PHE A 150 10.92 0.43 -7.06
C PHE A 150 10.72 -0.56 -5.91
N GLY A 151 10.23 -0.06 -4.78
CA GLY A 151 9.67 -0.88 -3.72
C GLY A 151 8.17 -0.63 -3.59
N VAL A 152 7.33 -1.64 -3.78
CA VAL A 152 5.88 -1.55 -3.58
C VAL A 152 5.55 -2.17 -2.24
N SER A 153 4.99 -1.36 -1.34
CA SER A 153 4.57 -1.78 0.00
C SER A 153 3.05 -1.86 0.09
N VAL A 154 2.56 -2.96 0.63
CA VAL A 154 1.16 -3.23 0.95
C VAL A 154 1.02 -3.25 2.46
N ALA A 155 0.29 -2.29 3.01
CA ALA A 155 0.04 -2.21 4.45
C ALA A 155 -1.28 -2.93 4.78
N LEU A 156 -1.19 -3.93 5.64
CA LEU A 156 -2.31 -4.76 6.07
C LEU A 156 -2.55 -4.63 7.57
N ALA A 157 -3.80 -4.73 7.98
CA ALA A 157 -4.20 -4.68 9.38
C ALA A 157 -5.30 -5.71 9.68
N LYS A 158 -5.28 -6.24 10.91
CA LYS A 158 -6.37 -7.02 11.49
C LYS A 158 -7.36 -6.06 12.16
N VAL A 159 -8.52 -5.84 11.53
CA VAL A 159 -9.51 -4.86 11.99
C VAL A 159 -10.84 -5.50 12.31
N LEU A 160 -11.28 -6.52 11.59
CA LEU A 160 -12.56 -7.17 11.86
C LEU A 160 -12.47 -8.29 12.92
N THR A 161 -11.26 -8.69 13.31
CA THR A 161 -10.98 -9.53 14.49
C THR A 161 -11.19 -8.80 15.82
N VAL A 162 -11.94 -7.68 15.84
CA VAL A 162 -12.31 -6.89 17.04
C VAL A 162 -12.84 -7.74 18.19
N THR A 163 -13.44 -8.89 17.90
CA THR A 163 -13.96 -9.82 18.90
C THR A 163 -12.87 -10.54 19.70
N ASP A 164 -11.67 -10.74 19.15
CA ASP A 164 -10.59 -11.50 19.79
C ASP A 164 -9.48 -10.61 20.38
N GLY A 165 -9.53 -9.30 20.14
CA GLY A 165 -8.55 -8.33 20.67
C GLY A 165 -7.16 -8.37 20.00
N ASP A 166 -6.98 -9.14 18.92
CA ASP A 166 -5.73 -9.20 18.14
C ASP A 166 -5.74 -8.16 17.00
N HIS A 167 -5.18 -6.98 17.27
CA HIS A 167 -5.09 -5.86 16.32
C HIS A 167 -3.66 -5.61 15.88
N ARG A 168 -3.18 -6.44 14.95
CA ARG A 168 -1.81 -6.34 14.43
C ARG A 168 -1.76 -5.74 13.04
N ARG A 169 -0.59 -5.20 12.71
CA ARG A 169 -0.25 -4.67 11.39
C ARG A 169 0.91 -5.44 10.81
N LEU A 170 0.91 -5.57 9.49
CA LEU A 170 1.98 -6.20 8.75
C LEU A 170 2.12 -5.51 7.40
N ARG A 171 3.35 -5.30 6.96
CA ARG A 171 3.66 -4.77 5.63
C ARG A 171 4.20 -5.90 4.77
N VAL A 172 3.61 -6.12 3.60
CA VAL A 172 4.22 -6.97 2.56
C VAL A 172 4.89 -6.02 1.57
N ARG A 173 6.11 -6.31 1.15
CA ARG A 173 6.84 -5.49 0.19
C ARG A 173 7.37 -6.35 -0.93
N VAL A 174 7.27 -5.84 -2.15
CA VAL A 174 7.91 -6.42 -3.33
C VAL A 174 8.85 -5.42 -3.95
N TRP A 175 9.94 -5.91 -4.52
CA TRP A 175 10.92 -5.12 -5.25
C TRP A 175 10.72 -5.33 -6.74
N VAL A 176 10.71 -4.23 -7.50
CA VAL A 176 10.28 -4.20 -8.90
C VAL A 176 11.20 -3.29 -9.70
N ASP A 177 11.67 -3.76 -10.85
CA ASP A 177 12.44 -2.93 -11.78
C ASP A 177 11.53 -2.25 -12.80
N GLU A 178 12.08 -1.27 -13.51
CA GLU A 178 11.34 -0.58 -14.55
C GLU A 178 10.91 -1.53 -15.68
N GLY A 179 9.62 -1.49 -16.03
CA GLY A 179 9.02 -2.38 -17.04
C GLY A 179 8.59 -3.75 -16.50
N GLU A 180 8.87 -4.07 -15.24
CA GLU A 180 8.28 -5.25 -14.59
C GLU A 180 6.88 -4.91 -14.07
N ALA A 181 5.92 -5.81 -14.33
CA ALA A 181 4.55 -5.66 -13.85
C ALA A 181 4.32 -6.44 -12.55
N VAL A 182 3.61 -5.82 -11.61
CA VAL A 182 3.20 -6.43 -10.34
C VAL A 182 1.82 -7.07 -10.53
N PRO A 183 1.55 -8.30 -10.08
CA PRO A 183 0.20 -8.84 -10.09
C PRO A 183 -0.76 -7.97 -9.25
N THR A 184 -1.92 -7.62 -9.81
CA THR A 184 -2.94 -6.84 -9.08
C THR A 184 -3.45 -7.58 -7.84
N LEU A 185 -3.70 -6.83 -6.77
CA LEU A 185 -4.40 -7.28 -5.57
C LEU A 185 -5.89 -6.99 -5.60
N THR A 186 -6.44 -6.39 -6.66
CA THR A 186 -7.90 -6.11 -6.75
C THR A 186 -8.78 -7.35 -6.58
N GLY A 187 -8.29 -8.53 -7.00
CA GLY A 187 -8.96 -9.82 -6.77
C GLY A 187 -8.86 -10.38 -5.34
N VAL A 188 -8.00 -9.80 -4.50
CA VAL A 188 -7.84 -10.14 -3.08
C VAL A 188 -8.48 -9.07 -2.20
N TYR A 189 -8.17 -7.80 -2.45
CA TYR A 189 -8.70 -6.65 -1.76
C TYR A 189 -9.29 -5.67 -2.78
N PRO A 190 -10.62 -5.51 -2.84
CA PRO A 190 -11.24 -4.55 -3.75
C PRO A 190 -10.77 -3.11 -3.53
N SER A 191 -10.33 -2.76 -2.31
CA SER A 191 -9.76 -1.45 -1.98
C SER A 191 -8.42 -1.17 -2.66
N ALA A 192 -7.77 -2.17 -3.28
CA ALA A 192 -6.52 -1.98 -4.00
C ALA A 192 -6.67 -1.15 -5.29
N ASP A 193 -7.87 -1.08 -5.89
CA ASP A 193 -8.10 -0.43 -7.21
C ASP A 193 -7.54 1.00 -7.28
N PHE A 194 -7.90 1.85 -6.32
CA PHE A 194 -7.44 3.25 -6.33
C PHE A 194 -5.96 3.38 -5.98
N HIS A 195 -5.43 2.54 -5.10
CA HIS A 195 -4.03 2.59 -4.70
C HIS A 195 -3.10 2.14 -5.83
N GLU A 196 -3.47 1.07 -6.55
CA GLU A 196 -2.70 0.58 -7.70
C GLU A 196 -2.74 1.56 -8.86
N ARG A 197 -3.89 2.21 -9.11
CA ARG A 197 -3.99 3.31 -10.08
C ARG A 197 -3.15 4.53 -9.70
N GLU A 198 -3.14 4.91 -8.42
CA GLU A 198 -2.31 6.01 -7.93
C GLU A 198 -0.81 5.69 -8.12
N ALA A 199 -0.37 4.49 -7.74
CA ALA A 199 1.00 4.05 -7.91
C ALA A 199 1.42 4.03 -9.40
N TRP A 200 0.52 3.60 -10.30
CA TRP A 200 0.73 3.69 -11.73
C TRP A 200 0.79 5.14 -12.23
N ASP A 201 -0.15 6.00 -11.84
CA ASP A 201 -0.21 7.40 -12.29
C ASP A 201 1.03 8.18 -11.86
N MET A 202 1.45 7.99 -10.60
CA MET A 202 2.53 8.75 -9.97
C MET A 202 3.94 8.20 -10.22
N LEU A 203 4.10 6.88 -10.32
CA LEU A 203 5.41 6.21 -10.43
C LEU A 203 5.55 5.35 -11.68
N GLY A 204 4.48 5.09 -12.43
CA GLY A 204 4.50 4.25 -13.63
C GLY A 204 4.75 2.77 -13.33
N ILE A 205 4.35 2.32 -12.14
CA ILE A 205 4.41 0.90 -11.76
C ILE A 205 3.20 0.21 -12.38
N GLU A 206 3.43 -0.79 -13.23
CA GLU A 206 2.36 -1.51 -13.90
C GLU A 206 1.76 -2.60 -13.00
N PHE A 207 0.42 -2.72 -13.01
CA PHE A 207 -0.30 -3.75 -12.27
C PHE A 207 -1.02 -4.71 -13.24
N ALA A 208 -0.44 -5.90 -13.42
CA ALA A 208 -0.97 -6.93 -14.32
C ALA A 208 -2.32 -7.45 -13.84
N GLY A 209 -3.32 -7.45 -14.73
CA GLY A 209 -4.68 -7.91 -14.44
C GLY A 209 -5.59 -6.86 -13.80
N HIS A 210 -5.12 -5.63 -13.57
CA HIS A 210 -5.93 -4.56 -12.98
C HIS A 210 -7.11 -4.18 -13.90
N PRO A 211 -8.36 -4.09 -13.40
CA PRO A 211 -9.55 -3.90 -14.23
C PRO A 211 -9.62 -2.54 -14.94
N ASN A 212 -9.05 -1.49 -14.33
CA ASN A 212 -9.13 -0.13 -14.83
C ASN A 212 -7.84 0.68 -14.58
N LEU A 213 -6.69 0.22 -15.09
CA LEU A 213 -5.41 0.89 -14.86
C LEU A 213 -5.27 2.13 -15.75
N ARG A 214 -5.74 3.27 -15.23
CA ARG A 214 -5.71 4.58 -15.90
C ARG A 214 -5.50 5.69 -14.88
N ARG A 215 -5.17 6.90 -15.36
CA ARG A 215 -4.88 8.07 -14.52
C ARG A 215 -6.02 8.34 -13.54
N ILE A 216 -5.67 8.82 -12.36
CA ILE A 216 -6.62 9.10 -11.28
C ILE A 216 -6.37 10.47 -10.63
N LEU A 217 -5.12 10.90 -10.52
CA LEU A 217 -4.74 12.20 -9.98
C LEU A 217 -4.34 13.18 -11.09
N MET A 218 -3.56 12.73 -12.08
CA MET A 218 -3.13 13.62 -13.17
C MET A 218 -4.20 13.77 -14.26
N PRO A 219 -4.21 14.91 -14.98
CA PRO A 219 -4.97 15.06 -16.21
C PRO A 219 -4.70 13.94 -17.22
N GLU A 220 -5.69 13.57 -18.03
CA GLU A 220 -5.59 12.45 -18.98
C GLU A 220 -4.47 12.63 -20.02
N ASP A 221 -4.16 13.87 -20.37
CA ASP A 221 -3.12 14.27 -21.33
C ASP A 221 -1.74 14.47 -20.70
N TRP A 222 -1.60 14.25 -19.38
CA TRP A 222 -0.33 14.43 -18.70
C TRP A 222 0.73 13.44 -19.24
N GLY A 223 1.96 13.93 -19.41
CA GLY A 223 3.11 13.11 -19.82
C GLY A 223 3.96 12.67 -18.62
N GLY A 224 4.27 11.37 -18.53
CA GLY A 224 5.15 10.84 -17.48
C GLY A 224 4.49 10.67 -16.11
N HIS A 225 5.35 10.55 -15.08
CA HIS A 225 5.03 10.08 -13.73
C HIS A 225 5.69 10.98 -12.65
N PRO A 226 4.95 11.93 -12.06
CA PRO A 226 5.52 13.03 -11.27
C PRO A 226 6.31 12.68 -10.02
N GLN A 227 6.07 11.52 -9.40
CA GLN A 227 6.77 11.13 -8.16
C GLN A 227 8.08 10.38 -8.39
N ARG A 228 8.48 10.14 -9.65
CA ARG A 228 9.78 9.56 -9.97
C ARG A 228 10.91 10.55 -9.67
N LYS A 229 12.08 10.05 -9.29
CA LYS A 229 13.24 10.90 -8.93
C LYS A 229 13.91 11.56 -10.14
N ASP A 230 13.73 11.00 -11.32
CA ASP A 230 14.18 11.55 -12.61
C ASP A 230 13.14 12.48 -13.26
N TYR A 231 11.94 12.62 -12.67
CA TYR A 231 10.95 13.57 -13.14
C TYR A 231 11.38 15.00 -12.76
N PRO A 232 11.43 15.96 -13.71
CA PRO A 232 11.89 17.30 -13.42
C PRO A 232 10.93 17.99 -12.43
N LEU A 233 11.47 18.41 -11.29
CA LEU A 233 10.73 19.27 -10.37
C LEU A 233 10.55 20.64 -11.05
N GLY A 234 9.31 20.97 -11.37
CA GLY A 234 8.95 22.31 -11.78
C GLY A 234 9.13 23.30 -10.62
N GLY A 235 9.25 24.58 -10.97
CA GLY A 235 9.26 25.68 -10.01
C GLY A 235 9.14 26.99 -10.76
N GLU A 236 8.37 27.91 -10.20
CA GLU A 236 8.37 29.29 -10.66
C GLU A 236 9.38 30.07 -9.80
N PRO A 237 10.32 30.81 -10.40
CA PRO A 237 11.20 31.66 -9.62
C PRO A 237 10.36 32.67 -8.83
N VAL A 238 10.64 32.79 -7.53
CA VAL A 238 10.00 33.81 -6.70
C VAL A 238 10.37 35.18 -7.25
N GLN A 239 9.37 35.88 -7.78
CA GLN A 239 9.54 37.25 -8.26
C GLN A 239 9.61 38.18 -7.03
N PHE A 240 10.69 38.93 -6.92
CA PHE A 240 10.81 39.99 -5.91
C PHE A 240 10.44 41.33 -6.54
N SER A 241 9.81 42.20 -5.75
CA SER A 241 9.36 43.54 -6.17
C SER A 241 10.48 44.55 -6.36
N ASP A 242 11.69 44.24 -5.90
CA ASP A 242 12.77 45.21 -5.80
C ASP A 242 13.59 45.21 -7.10
N GLU A 243 13.38 46.27 -7.89
CA GLU A 243 14.24 46.66 -9.02
C GLU A 243 15.67 46.87 -8.51
N VAL A 244 16.63 46.19 -9.15
CA VAL A 244 18.07 46.48 -9.03
C VAL A 244 18.40 47.73 -9.84
#